data_AF-A0A6P7GAV2-F1
#
_entry.id   AF-A0A6P7GAV2-F1
#
_cell.length_a   1.000
_cell.length_b   1.000
_cell.length_c   1.000
_cell.angle_alpha   90.00
_cell.angle_beta   90.00
_cell.angle_gamma   90.00
#
_symmetry.space_group_name_H-M   'P 1'
#
loop_
_entity.id
_entity.type
_entity.pdbx_description
1 polymer ?
#
loop_
_entity_poly.entity_id
_entity_poly.type
_entity_poly.pdbx_seq_one_letter_code
_entity_poly.pdbx_strand_id
1 'polypeptide(L)'
;MFGKPPKIDETIKFCNRLAIVATIFFFQCVFLYEAAALYGSRSCLKIAEEKGLHINCLTMFPVWLPFEADVSTQLIISFVQFMLILYCVIPVGAACLLPWEVSQQLTIHIHHLNNMFNNIFETDNKEEQRRRLSIWIKYNLRIIRITCKLNRLTKGCVGIVSLVVSIVLALTANQLMSWNRPLAAFMHISGWLCSLTANCITGQQIINQIIKSSYSYMTLLKNVT
;
A
#
# COMPACT_ATOMS: atom_id res chain seq x y z
N MET A 1 19.57 19.09 19.20
CA MET A 1 18.40 18.85 18.31
C MET A 1 18.93 18.33 16.98
N PHE A 2 18.27 17.40 16.29
CA PHE A 2 18.82 16.76 15.08
C PHE A 2 18.78 17.63 13.82
N GLY A 3 18.05 18.75 13.84
CA GLY A 3 17.74 19.53 12.63
C GLY A 3 16.59 18.93 11.83
N LYS A 4 15.96 19.74 10.97
CA LYS A 4 14.90 19.30 10.06
C LYS A 4 15.55 18.78 8.77
N PRO A 5 15.25 17.55 8.31
CA PRO A 5 15.78 17.08 7.05
C PRO A 5 15.32 17.97 5.88
N PRO A 6 16.19 18.21 4.89
CA PRO A 6 15.81 18.98 3.71
C PRO A 6 14.68 18.26 2.95
N LYS A 7 13.73 19.02 2.37
CA LYS A 7 12.61 18.53 1.54
C LYS A 7 11.55 17.66 2.24
N ILE A 8 11.63 17.46 3.55
CA ILE A 8 10.66 16.60 4.27
C ILE A 8 9.20 17.08 4.10
N ASP A 9 8.96 18.39 4.09
CA ASP A 9 7.61 18.95 3.92
C ASP A 9 7.05 18.72 2.52
N GLU A 10 7.90 18.88 1.49
CA GLU A 10 7.53 18.64 0.09
C GLU A 10 7.13 17.17 -0.10
N THR A 11 7.90 16.26 0.49
CA THR A 11 7.61 14.81 0.44
C THR A 11 6.34 14.47 1.19
N ILE A 12 6.10 15.03 2.38
CA ILE A 12 4.84 14.83 3.10
C ILE A 12 3.66 15.32 2.26
N LYS A 13 3.76 16.49 1.64
CA LYS A 13 2.71 17.04 0.77
C LYS A 13 2.46 16.16 -0.46
N PHE A 14 3.51 15.60 -1.04
CA PHE A 14 3.41 14.65 -2.15
C PHE A 14 2.72 13.35 -1.74
N CYS A 15 3.14 12.74 -0.62
CA CYS A 15 2.52 11.53 -0.07
C CYS A 15 1.03 11.76 0.24
N ASN A 16 0.67 12.86 0.90
CA ASN A 16 -0.72 13.19 1.20
C ASN A 16 -1.58 13.31 -0.07
N ARG A 17 -1.04 13.92 -1.14
CA ARG A 17 -1.75 13.99 -2.43
C ARG A 17 -1.95 12.60 -3.03
N LEU A 18 -0.92 11.76 -2.99
CA LEU A 18 -1.00 10.40 -3.49
C LEU A 18 -2.02 9.56 -2.70
N ALA A 19 -2.07 9.71 -1.37
CA ALA A 19 -3.05 9.04 -0.52
C ALA A 19 -4.49 9.44 -0.87
N ILE A 20 -4.74 10.73 -1.15
CA ILE A 20 -6.05 11.21 -1.61
C ILE A 20 -6.42 10.58 -2.97
N VAL A 21 -5.49 10.60 -3.93
CA VAL A 21 -5.71 10.00 -5.26
C VAL A 21 -6.01 8.50 -5.15
N ALA A 22 -5.26 7.78 -4.31
CA ALA A 22 -5.48 6.36 -4.06
C ALA A 22 -6.84 6.10 -3.41
N THR A 23 -7.24 6.93 -2.45
CA THR A 23 -8.56 6.84 -1.80
C THR A 23 -9.68 7.01 -2.81
N ILE A 24 -9.58 8.01 -3.69
CA ILE A 24 -10.53 8.23 -4.79
C ILE A 24 -10.56 7.01 -5.72
N PHE A 25 -9.39 6.48 -6.09
CA PHE A 25 -9.29 5.29 -6.93
C PHE A 25 -10.00 4.08 -6.32
N PHE A 26 -9.75 3.77 -5.04
CA PHE A 26 -10.42 2.66 -4.35
C PHE A 26 -11.94 2.85 -4.29
N PHE A 27 -12.40 4.08 -4.02
CA PHE A 27 -13.83 4.38 -4.04
C PHE A 27 -14.45 4.12 -5.42
N GLN A 28 -13.79 4.56 -6.50
CA GLN A 28 -14.24 4.31 -7.88
C GLN A 28 -14.28 2.82 -8.21
N CYS A 29 -13.28 2.04 -7.78
CA CYS A 29 -13.26 0.59 -7.98
C CYS A 29 -14.46 -0.10 -7.32
N VAL A 30 -14.79 0.27 -6.07
CA VAL A 30 -15.94 -0.31 -5.36
C VAL A 30 -17.25 0.04 -6.06
N PHE A 31 -17.42 1.30 -6.47
CA PHE A 31 -18.61 1.75 -7.17
C PHE A 31 -18.79 1.04 -8.53
N LEU A 32 -17.72 0.92 -9.31
CA LEU A 32 -17.76 0.24 -10.61
C LEU A 32 -18.06 -1.25 -10.48
N TYR A 33 -17.57 -1.90 -9.41
CA TYR A 33 -17.92 -3.29 -9.13
C TYR A 33 -19.41 -3.47 -8.84
N GLU A 34 -20.01 -2.57 -8.05
CA GLU A 34 -21.44 -2.63 -7.76
C GLU A 34 -22.28 -2.34 -9.00
N ALA A 35 -21.92 -1.30 -9.77
CA ALA A 35 -22.59 -0.99 -11.02
C ALA A 35 -22.51 -2.16 -12.02
N ALA A 36 -21.35 -2.81 -12.13
CA ALA A 36 -21.17 -3.99 -12.96
C ALA A 36 -21.96 -5.21 -12.46
N ALA A 37 -22.14 -5.34 -11.13
CA ALA A 37 -22.99 -6.38 -10.54
C ALA A 37 -24.47 -6.17 -10.89
N LEU A 38 -24.97 -4.94 -10.68
CA LEU A 38 -26.34 -4.58 -11.02
C LEU A 38 -26.63 -4.72 -12.52
N TYR A 39 -25.69 -4.34 -13.39
CA TYR A 39 -25.87 -4.54 -14.83
C TYR A 39 -25.87 -6.02 -15.22
N GLY A 40 -24.96 -6.80 -14.64
CA GLY A 40 -24.85 -8.25 -14.88
C GLY A 40 -26.02 -9.06 -14.33
N SER A 41 -26.75 -8.53 -13.35
CA SER A 41 -27.91 -9.20 -12.72
C SER A 41 -29.00 -9.56 -13.74
N ARG A 42 -29.18 -8.75 -14.80
CA ARG A 42 -30.16 -9.00 -15.87
C ARG A 42 -29.89 -10.31 -16.62
N SER A 43 -28.62 -10.57 -16.93
CA SER A 43 -28.21 -11.82 -17.60
C SER A 43 -28.38 -13.02 -16.66
N CYS A 44 -28.05 -12.84 -15.38
CA CYS A 44 -28.23 -13.87 -14.35
C CYS A 44 -29.70 -14.25 -14.18
N LEU A 45 -30.61 -13.27 -14.08
CA LEU A 45 -32.05 -13.51 -13.96
C LEU A 45 -32.59 -14.29 -15.16
N LYS A 46 -32.15 -13.95 -16.37
CA LYS A 46 -32.54 -14.67 -17.58
C LYS A 46 -32.10 -16.13 -17.57
N ILE A 47 -30.86 -16.41 -17.17
CA ILE A 47 -30.34 -17.78 -17.06
C ILE A 47 -31.03 -18.55 -15.94
N ALA A 48 -31.35 -17.89 -14.83
CA ALA A 48 -32.07 -18.48 -13.71
C ALA A 48 -33.46 -18.95 -14.14
N GLU A 49 -34.18 -18.10 -14.89
CA GLU A 49 -35.49 -18.42 -15.45
C GLU A 49 -35.41 -19.56 -16.49
N GLU A 50 -34.45 -19.50 -17.41
CA GLU A 50 -34.23 -20.55 -18.44
C GLU A 50 -33.89 -21.93 -17.85
N LYS A 51 -33.22 -21.96 -16.70
CA LYS A 51 -32.76 -23.22 -16.05
C LYS A 51 -33.62 -23.64 -14.86
N GLY A 52 -34.67 -22.89 -14.51
CA GLY A 52 -35.46 -23.13 -13.31
C GLY A 52 -34.64 -23.08 -12.02
N LEU A 53 -33.61 -22.23 -11.96
CA LEU A 53 -32.72 -22.11 -10.82
C LEU A 53 -33.20 -21.01 -9.87
N HIS A 54 -33.32 -21.33 -8.59
CA HIS A 54 -33.63 -20.36 -7.53
C HIS A 54 -32.33 -19.74 -7.01
N ILE A 55 -31.79 -18.76 -7.73
CA ILE A 55 -30.52 -18.08 -7.41
C ILE A 55 -30.70 -16.59 -7.19
N ASN A 56 -29.98 -16.04 -6.20
CA ASN A 56 -29.94 -14.61 -5.92
C ASN A 56 -29.00 -13.91 -6.93
N CYS A 57 -29.57 -13.07 -7.80
CA CYS A 57 -28.84 -12.43 -8.90
C CYS A 57 -28.55 -10.94 -8.66
N LEU A 58 -29.21 -10.31 -7.69
CA LEU A 58 -29.17 -8.85 -7.47
C LEU A 58 -28.20 -8.43 -6.35
N THR A 59 -27.43 -9.35 -5.78
CA THR A 59 -26.43 -9.05 -4.76
C THR A 59 -25.06 -8.75 -5.38
N MET A 60 -24.32 -7.80 -4.78
CA MET A 60 -22.97 -7.41 -5.21
C MET A 60 -22.02 -8.61 -5.35
N PHE A 61 -22.06 -9.49 -4.35
CA PHE A 61 -21.38 -10.78 -4.35
C PHE A 61 -22.39 -11.92 -4.24
N PRO A 62 -22.10 -13.10 -4.80
CA PRO A 62 -22.95 -14.27 -4.63
C PRO A 62 -23.07 -14.62 -3.15
N VAL A 63 -24.30 -14.57 -2.62
CA VAL A 63 -24.61 -14.99 -1.25
C VAL A 63 -25.41 -16.27 -1.31
N TRP A 64 -24.96 -17.27 -0.56
CA TRP A 64 -25.75 -18.46 -0.34
C TRP A 64 -26.70 -18.23 0.83
N LEU A 65 -27.97 -18.00 0.52
CA LEU A 65 -29.04 -17.88 1.51
C LEU A 65 -29.85 -19.19 1.51
N PRO A 66 -30.28 -19.68 2.69
CA PRO A 66 -31.12 -20.87 2.78
C PRO A 66 -32.58 -20.62 2.38
N PHE A 67 -32.90 -19.42 1.93
CA PHE A 67 -34.23 -18.99 1.51
C PHE A 67 -34.15 -18.11 0.26
N GLU A 68 -35.26 -18.07 -0.48
CA GLU A 68 -35.43 -17.17 -1.61
C GLU A 68 -35.73 -15.76 -1.12
N ALA A 69 -34.83 -14.83 -1.42
CA ALA A 69 -35.02 -13.43 -1.11
C ALA A 69 -35.80 -12.75 -2.23
N ASP A 70 -36.83 -11.98 -1.88
CA ASP A 70 -37.48 -11.10 -2.84
C ASP A 70 -36.50 -10.00 -3.32
N VAL A 71 -36.87 -9.32 -4.41
CA VAL A 71 -36.04 -8.28 -5.03
C VAL A 71 -35.63 -7.20 -4.02
N SER A 72 -36.54 -6.78 -3.13
CA SER A 72 -36.28 -5.72 -2.16
C SER A 72 -35.24 -6.19 -1.14
N THR A 73 -35.38 -7.42 -0.63
CA THR A 73 -34.39 -8.02 0.28
C THR A 73 -33.03 -8.18 -0.39
N GLN A 74 -32.97 -8.63 -1.64
CA GLN A 74 -31.70 -8.74 -2.37
C GLN A 74 -31.00 -7.37 -2.54
N LEU A 75 -31.76 -6.32 -2.85
CA LEU A 75 -31.22 -4.96 -2.95
C LEU A 75 -30.71 -4.43 -1.61
N ILE A 76 -31.42 -4.70 -0.51
CA ILE A 76 -30.95 -4.36 0.85
C ILE A 76 -29.64 -5.10 1.15
N ILE A 77 -29.55 -6.39 0.83
CA ILE A 77 -28.33 -7.18 1.02
C ILE A 77 -27.19 -6.60 0.18
N SER A 78 -27.42 -6.26 -1.09
CA SER A 78 -26.42 -5.63 -1.95
C SER A 78 -25.92 -4.31 -1.35
N PHE A 79 -26.83 -3.47 -0.87
CA PHE A 79 -26.48 -2.20 -0.24
C PHE A 79 -25.64 -2.39 1.03
N VAL A 80 -25.98 -3.36 1.88
CA VAL A 80 -25.19 -3.70 3.06
C VAL A 80 -23.80 -4.20 2.66
N GLN A 81 -23.70 -5.07 1.65
CA GLN A 81 -22.41 -5.53 1.13
C GLN A 81 -21.56 -4.37 0.62
N PHE A 82 -22.15 -3.47 -0.16
CA PHE A 82 -21.49 -2.27 -0.66
C PHE A 82 -20.94 -1.41 0.49
N MET A 83 -21.73 -1.15 1.53
CA MET A 83 -21.28 -0.38 2.69
C MET A 83 -20.16 -1.08 3.47
N LEU A 84 -20.25 -2.39 3.65
CA LEU A 84 -19.19 -3.18 4.30
C LEU A 84 -17.88 -3.12 3.50
N ILE A 85 -17.94 -3.19 2.17
CA ILE A 85 -16.77 -3.09 1.31
C ILE A 85 -16.16 -1.70 1.40
N LEU A 86 -16.97 -0.64 1.35
CA LEU A 86 -16.46 0.73 1.52
C LEU A 86 -15.73 0.88 2.86
N TYR A 87 -16.32 0.35 3.93
CA TYR A 87 -15.74 0.39 5.27
C TYR A 87 -14.44 -0.40 5.39
N CYS A 88 -14.33 -1.57 4.73
CA CYS A 88 -13.15 -2.43 4.83
C CYS A 88 -12.05 -2.07 3.82
N VAL A 89 -12.41 -1.89 2.54
CA VAL A 89 -11.44 -1.80 1.44
C VAL A 89 -10.75 -0.45 1.40
N ILE A 90 -11.45 0.67 1.65
CA ILE A 90 -10.84 1.99 1.55
C ILE A 90 -9.73 2.18 2.60
N PRO A 91 -9.96 1.91 3.91
CA PRO A 91 -8.91 2.06 4.91
C PRO A 91 -7.77 1.08 4.71
N VAL A 92 -8.07 -0.17 4.33
CA VAL A 92 -7.04 -1.19 4.07
C VAL A 92 -6.20 -0.81 2.85
N GLY A 93 -6.83 -0.37 1.76
CA GLY A 93 -6.14 0.10 0.57
C GLY A 93 -5.22 1.28 0.85
N ALA A 94 -5.67 2.26 1.65
CA ALA A 94 -4.84 3.36 2.11
C ALA A 94 -3.69 2.87 3.03
N ALA A 95 -3.96 1.94 3.95
CA ALA A 95 -2.97 1.37 4.85
C ALA A 95 -1.85 0.63 4.10
N CYS A 96 -2.15 0.02 2.94
CA CYS A 96 -1.15 -0.61 2.08
C CYS A 96 -0.13 0.37 1.48
N LEU A 97 -0.42 1.68 1.45
CA LEU A 97 0.52 2.70 0.98
C LEU A 97 1.41 3.27 2.08
N LEU A 98 1.04 3.09 3.35
CA LEU A 98 1.84 3.56 4.50
C LEU A 98 3.29 3.06 4.49
N PRO A 99 3.60 1.79 4.17
CA PRO A 99 4.99 1.33 4.10
C PRO A 99 5.82 2.13 3.10
N TRP A 100 5.21 2.47 1.97
CA TRP A 100 5.84 3.26 0.92
C TRP A 100 6.03 4.72 1.34
N GLU A 101 5.05 5.34 1.99
CA GLU A 101 5.20 6.71 2.51
C GLU A 101 6.32 6.81 3.55
N VAL A 102 6.35 5.85 4.48
CA VAL A 102 7.40 5.78 5.50
C VAL A 102 8.77 5.56 4.85
N SER A 103 8.87 4.79 3.77
CA SER A 103 10.13 4.56 3.05
C SER A 103 10.66 5.83 2.37
N GLN A 104 9.78 6.67 1.82
CA GLN A 104 10.16 7.98 1.27
C GLN A 104 10.72 8.89 2.35
N GLN A 105 10.04 8.99 3.49
CA GLN A 105 10.51 9.80 4.61
C GLN A 105 11.84 9.26 5.17
N LEU A 106 11.96 7.94 5.32
CA LEU A 106 13.17 7.28 5.79
C LEU A 106 14.37 7.56 4.88
N THR A 107 14.17 7.56 3.56
CA THR A 107 15.20 7.89 2.57
C THR A 107 15.76 9.29 2.80
N ILE A 108 14.89 10.28 3.05
CA ILE A 108 15.31 11.66 3.34
C ILE A 108 16.06 11.73 4.67
N HIS A 109 15.58 11.02 5.68
CA HIS A 109 16.26 10.94 6.98
C HIS A 109 17.66 10.32 6.87
N ILE A 110 17.83 9.27 6.06
CA ILE A 110 19.12 8.64 5.77
C ILE A 110 20.04 9.58 5.00
N HIS A 111 19.54 10.29 3.98
CA HIS A 111 20.34 11.27 3.27
C HIS A 111 20.83 12.40 4.19
N HIS A 112 19.95 12.89 5.07
CA HIS A 112 20.33 13.87 6.09
C HIS A 112 21.38 13.32 7.07
N LEU A 113 21.23 12.06 7.50
CA LEU A 113 22.22 11.39 8.36
C LEU A 113 23.60 11.29 7.68
N ASN A 114 23.64 10.96 6.38
CA ASN A 114 24.87 10.92 5.60
C ASN A 114 25.54 12.30 5.53
N ASN A 115 24.78 13.36 5.27
CA ASN A 115 25.32 14.72 5.27
C ASN A 115 25.86 15.13 6.65
N MET A 116 25.14 14.79 7.72
CA MET A 116 25.62 15.04 9.08
C MET A 116 26.94 14.30 9.37
N PHE A 117 27.13 13.09 8.83
CA PHE A 117 28.37 12.33 9.00
C PHE A 117 29.57 13.02 8.37
N ASN A 118 29.42 13.50 7.13
CA ASN A 118 30.48 14.23 6.42
C ASN A 118 30.93 15.46 7.21
N ASN A 119 29.96 16.16 7.81
CA ASN A 119 30.22 17.37 8.58
C ASN A 119 30.85 17.11 9.97
N ILE A 120 30.99 15.85 10.42
CA ILE A 120 31.63 15.56 11.71
C ILE A 120 33.11 15.97 11.67
N PHE A 121 33.79 15.68 10.56
CA PHE A 121 35.25 15.82 10.43
C PHE A 121 35.70 17.17 9.89
N GLU A 122 34.77 18.08 9.54
CA GLU A 122 35.08 19.41 9.02
C GLU A 122 35.67 20.37 10.07
N THR A 123 35.68 19.99 11.35
CA THR A 123 36.18 20.82 12.46
C THR A 123 37.36 20.14 13.14
N ASP A 124 38.43 20.89 13.40
CA ASP A 124 39.63 20.38 14.08
C ASP A 124 39.44 20.23 15.61
N ASN A 125 38.35 20.77 16.16
CA ASN A 125 38.08 20.70 17.59
C ASN A 125 37.53 19.31 17.98
N LYS A 126 38.33 18.52 18.69
CA LYS A 126 37.97 17.17 19.14
C LYS A 126 36.69 17.09 19.99
N GLU A 127 36.44 18.08 20.85
CA GLU A 127 35.22 18.11 21.67
C GLU A 127 33.98 18.32 20.79
N GLU A 128 34.09 19.19 19.79
CA GLU A 128 33.03 19.42 18.82
C GLU A 128 32.80 18.21 17.91
N GLN A 129 33.87 17.55 17.44
CA GLN A 129 33.77 16.29 16.70
C GLN A 129 33.03 15.21 17.52
N ARG A 130 33.40 15.05 18.80
CA ARG A 130 32.75 14.09 19.71
C ARG A 130 31.28 14.42 19.92
N ARG A 131 30.94 15.71 20.05
CA ARG A 131 29.55 16.18 20.16
C ARG A 131 28.75 15.87 18.89
N ARG A 132 29.28 16.18 17.70
CA ARG A 132 28.64 15.89 16.40
C ARG A 132 28.44 14.39 16.20
N LEU A 133 29.45 13.58 16.51
CA LEU A 133 29.38 12.12 16.44
C LEU A 133 28.31 11.56 17.39
N SER A 134 28.22 12.05 18.63
CA SER A 134 27.17 11.62 19.58
C SER A 134 25.77 11.90 19.05
N ILE A 135 25.55 13.06 18.43
CA ILE A 135 24.26 13.42 17.82
C ILE A 135 23.97 12.49 16.64
N TRP A 136 24.97 12.25 15.78
CA TRP A 136 24.84 11.35 14.64
C TRP A 136 24.48 9.92 15.06
N ILE A 137 25.15 9.35 16.06
CA ILE A 137 24.86 8.01 16.59
C ILE A 137 23.41 7.94 17.10
N LYS A 138 22.97 8.93 17.89
CA LYS A 138 21.59 8.98 18.40
C LYS A 138 20.57 9.06 17.27
N TYR A 139 20.88 9.77 16.19
CA TYR A 139 19.99 9.89 15.03
C TYR A 139 19.93 8.60 14.21
N ASN A 140 21.07 7.96 13.96
CA ASN A 140 21.15 6.65 13.31
C ASN A 140 20.35 5.58 14.07
N LEU A 141 20.51 5.52 15.40
CA LEU A 141 19.72 4.60 16.25
C LEU A 141 18.21 4.87 16.18
N ARG A 142 17.80 6.14 16.08
CA ARG A 142 16.39 6.50 15.88
C ARG A 142 15.87 5.98 14.53
N ILE A 143 16.64 6.16 13.46
CA ILE A 143 16.31 5.65 12.12
C ILE A 143 16.14 4.13 12.16
N ILE A 144 17.10 3.39 12.75
CA ILE A 144 17.04 1.93 12.90
C ILE A 144 15.78 1.51 13.67
N ARG A 145 15.46 2.16 14.79
CA ARG A 145 14.23 1.87 15.56
C ARG A 145 12.96 2.05 14.74
N ILE A 146 12.88 3.10 13.93
CA ILE A 146 11.73 3.36 13.05
C ILE A 146 11.62 2.24 12.00
N THR A 147 12.72 1.87 11.35
CA THR A 147 12.74 0.78 10.36
C THR A 147 12.35 -0.56 10.97
N CYS A 148 12.84 -0.89 12.18
CA CYS A 148 12.44 -2.09 12.90
C CYS A 148 10.95 -2.09 13.26
N LYS A 149 10.41 -0.95 13.71
CA LYS A 149 8.98 -0.80 14.02
C LYS A 149 8.13 -0.95 12.76
N LEU A 150 8.55 -0.36 11.64
CA LEU A 150 7.89 -0.52 10.35
C LEU A 150 7.86 -2.00 9.95
N ASN A 151 9.01 -2.66 9.92
CA ASN A 151 9.10 -4.08 9.59
C ASN A 151 8.20 -4.94 10.47
N ARG A 152 8.14 -4.69 11.78
CA ARG A 152 7.25 -5.43 12.69
C ARG A 152 5.77 -5.23 12.36
N LEU A 153 5.38 -4.00 12.00
CA LEU A 153 3.99 -3.67 11.66
C LEU A 153 3.58 -4.23 10.29
N THR A 154 4.50 -4.26 9.33
CA THR A 154 4.18 -4.59 7.94
C THR A 154 4.46 -6.03 7.56
N LYS A 155 5.37 -6.73 8.24
CA LYS A 155 5.80 -8.10 7.87
C LYS A 155 4.65 -9.09 7.75
N GLY A 156 3.70 -9.07 8.68
CA GLY A 156 2.51 -9.94 8.63
C GLY A 156 1.60 -9.60 7.46
N CYS A 157 1.22 -8.33 7.33
CA CYS A 157 0.33 -7.85 6.28
C CYS A 157 0.92 -8.05 4.88
N VAL A 158 2.18 -7.67 4.67
CA VAL A 158 2.87 -7.82 3.37
C VAL A 158 3.00 -9.30 2.99
N GLY A 159 3.30 -10.19 3.95
CA GLY A 159 3.34 -11.63 3.70
C GLY A 159 1.99 -12.18 3.21
N ILE A 160 0.90 -11.79 3.88
CA ILE A 160 -0.46 -12.20 3.49
C ILE A 160 -0.83 -11.61 2.12
N VAL A 161 -0.58 -10.31 1.91
CA VAL A 161 -0.86 -9.63 0.63
C VAL A 161 -0.12 -10.31 -0.52
N SER A 162 1.14 -10.71 -0.34
CA SER A 162 1.92 -11.42 -1.36
C SER A 162 1.40 -12.83 -1.68
N LEU A 163 0.75 -13.51 -0.73
CA LEU A 163 0.09 -14.80 -1.00
C LEU A 163 -1.26 -14.60 -1.70
N VAL A 164 -2.06 -13.66 -1.21
CA VAL A 164 -3.41 -13.39 -1.71
C VAL A 164 -3.38 -12.78 -3.10
N VAL A 165 -2.39 -11.94 -3.43
CA VAL A 165 -2.31 -11.28 -4.73
C VAL A 165 -2.25 -12.29 -5.88
N SER A 166 -1.54 -13.41 -5.72
CA SER A 166 -1.44 -14.45 -6.76
C SER A 166 -2.80 -15.09 -7.06
N ILE A 167 -3.58 -15.40 -6.00
CA ILE A 167 -4.92 -15.98 -6.13
C ILE A 167 -5.86 -14.96 -6.78
N VAL A 168 -5.84 -13.71 -6.30
CA VAL A 168 -6.71 -12.65 -6.82
C VAL A 168 -6.39 -12.34 -8.28
N LEU A 169 -5.11 -12.24 -8.65
CA LEU A 169 -4.69 -12.04 -10.04
C LEU A 169 -5.13 -13.20 -10.94
N ALA A 170 -5.01 -14.46 -10.48
CA ALA A 170 -5.47 -15.61 -11.27
C ALA A 170 -6.99 -15.58 -11.50
N LEU A 171 -7.78 -15.31 -10.46
CA LEU A 171 -9.24 -15.26 -10.55
C LEU A 171 -9.72 -14.08 -11.41
N THR A 172 -9.13 -12.90 -11.21
CA THR A 172 -9.48 -11.70 -11.98
C THR A 172 -9.03 -11.78 -13.43
N ALA A 173 -7.89 -12.42 -13.71
CA ALA A 173 -7.45 -12.70 -15.08
C ALA A 173 -8.41 -13.67 -15.78
N ASN A 174 -8.84 -14.74 -15.10
CA ASN A 174 -9.86 -15.65 -15.65
C ASN A 174 -11.19 -14.93 -15.91
N GLN A 175 -11.60 -14.04 -15.01
CA GLN A 175 -12.79 -13.21 -15.17
C GLN A 175 -12.66 -12.29 -16.41
N LEU A 176 -11.49 -11.70 -16.62
CA LEU A 176 -11.18 -10.86 -17.77
C LEU A 176 -11.19 -11.66 -19.09
N MET A 177 -10.57 -12.84 -19.11
CA MET A 177 -10.56 -13.76 -20.26
C MET A 177 -11.95 -14.26 -20.63
N SER A 178 -12.81 -14.45 -19.62
CA SER A 178 -14.20 -14.88 -19.79
C SER A 178 -15.13 -13.72 -20.22
N TRP A 179 -14.60 -12.53 -20.50
CA TRP A 179 -15.34 -11.31 -20.82
C TRP A 179 -16.44 -10.95 -19.79
N ASN A 180 -16.30 -11.42 -18.55
CA ASN A 180 -17.28 -11.21 -17.50
C ASN A 180 -16.91 -9.97 -16.67
N ARG A 181 -17.57 -8.83 -16.92
CA ARG A 181 -17.25 -7.53 -16.27
C ARG A 181 -15.77 -7.12 -16.49
N PRO A 182 -15.31 -7.01 -17.75
CA PRO A 182 -13.88 -6.85 -18.08
C PRO A 182 -13.29 -5.55 -17.54
N LEU A 183 -14.05 -4.44 -17.55
CA LEU A 183 -13.58 -3.15 -17.03
C LEU A 183 -13.29 -3.21 -15.52
N ALA A 184 -14.20 -3.82 -14.74
CA ALA A 184 -14.04 -3.99 -13.31
C ALA A 184 -12.85 -4.92 -12.99
N ALA A 185 -12.71 -6.02 -13.74
CA ALA A 185 -11.58 -6.95 -13.60
C ALA A 185 -10.23 -6.27 -13.91
N PHE A 186 -10.16 -5.47 -14.96
CA PHE A 186 -8.96 -4.72 -15.33
C PHE A 186 -8.54 -3.71 -14.24
N MET A 187 -9.49 -2.94 -13.71
CA MET A 187 -9.20 -2.00 -12.62
C MET A 187 -8.78 -2.70 -11.33
N HIS A 188 -9.32 -3.90 -11.07
CA HIS A 188 -8.90 -4.68 -9.91
C HIS A 188 -7.46 -5.17 -10.06
N ILE A 189 -7.11 -5.74 -11.22
CA ILE A 189 -5.75 -6.18 -11.54
C ILE A 189 -4.77 -5.02 -11.41
N SER A 190 -5.08 -3.86 -11.97
CA SER A 190 -4.19 -2.69 -11.90
C SER A 190 -3.97 -2.23 -10.45
N GLY A 191 -5.02 -2.18 -9.63
CA GLY A 191 -4.91 -1.84 -8.21
C GLY A 191 -4.00 -2.80 -7.43
N TRP A 192 -4.15 -4.11 -7.66
CA TRP A 192 -3.30 -5.13 -7.04
C TRP A 192 -1.84 -5.06 -7.50
N LEU A 193 -1.61 -4.88 -8.81
CA LEU A 193 -0.26 -4.72 -9.35
C LEU A 193 0.42 -3.46 -8.80
N CYS A 194 -0.27 -2.31 -8.79
CA CYS A 194 0.27 -1.08 -8.22
C CYS A 194 0.64 -1.25 -6.73
N SER A 195 -0.21 -1.91 -5.96
CA SER A 195 0.04 -2.17 -4.53
C SER A 195 1.24 -3.10 -4.31
N LEU A 196 1.34 -4.17 -5.11
CA LEU A 196 2.49 -5.08 -5.07
C LEU A 196 3.78 -4.37 -5.47
N THR A 197 3.75 -3.58 -6.55
CA THR A 197 4.89 -2.78 -7.01
C THR A 197 5.33 -1.79 -5.92
N ALA A 198 4.41 -1.08 -5.28
CA ALA A 198 4.74 -0.16 -4.19
C ALA A 198 5.44 -0.87 -3.01
N ASN A 199 4.98 -2.07 -2.64
CA ASN A 199 5.61 -2.90 -1.61
C ASN A 199 7.02 -3.37 -2.01
N CYS A 200 7.19 -3.84 -3.25
CA CYS A 200 8.49 -4.27 -3.77
C CYS A 200 9.49 -3.11 -3.84
N ILE A 201 9.06 -1.96 -4.38
CA ILE A 201 9.87 -0.74 -4.46
C ILE A 201 10.29 -0.29 -3.06
N THR A 202 9.37 -0.34 -2.10
CA THR A 202 9.65 0.01 -0.70
C THR A 202 10.78 -0.84 -0.12
N GLY A 203 10.69 -2.17 -0.27
CA GLY A 203 11.73 -3.08 0.20
C GLY A 203 13.08 -2.78 -0.46
N GLN A 204 13.10 -2.64 -1.79
CA GLN A 204 14.32 -2.35 -2.54
C GLN A 204 14.95 -1.00 -2.16
N GLN A 205 14.13 0.04 -1.99
CA GLN A 205 14.61 1.38 -1.61
C GLN A 205 15.30 1.37 -0.25
N ILE A 206 14.71 0.72 0.76
CA ILE A 206 15.31 0.64 2.10
C ILE A 206 16.66 -0.07 2.04
N ILE A 207 16.74 -1.22 1.34
CA ILE A 207 17.99 -1.98 1.16
C ILE A 207 19.05 -1.11 0.49
N ASN A 208 18.70 -0.45 -0.62
CA ASN A 208 19.64 0.39 -1.37
C ASN A 208 20.19 1.56 -0.55
N GLN A 209 19.34 2.23 0.24
CA GLN A 209 19.79 3.36 1.06
C GLN A 209 20.70 2.92 2.20
N ILE A 210 20.43 1.77 2.83
CA ILE A 210 21.28 1.21 3.87
C ILE A 210 22.65 0.84 3.29
N ILE A 211 22.67 0.09 2.17
CA ILE A 211 23.93 -0.31 1.51
C ILE A 211 24.74 0.91 1.12
N LYS A 212 24.12 1.90 0.46
CA LYS A 212 24.79 3.13 0.04
C LYS A 212 25.40 3.89 1.22
N SER A 213 24.69 3.98 2.34
CA SER A 213 25.18 4.66 3.54
C SER A 213 26.38 3.92 4.13
N SER A 214 26.31 2.59 4.24
CA SER A 214 27.42 1.77 4.71
C SER A 214 28.69 1.95 3.88
N TYR A 215 28.59 1.96 2.54
CA TYR A 215 29.72 2.25 1.67
C TYR A 215 30.29 3.65 1.89
N SER A 216 29.44 4.67 1.99
CA SER A 216 29.87 6.05 2.23
C SER A 216 30.69 6.15 3.52
N TYR A 217 30.24 5.50 4.59
CA TYR A 217 30.94 5.50 5.88
C TYR A 217 32.28 4.76 5.80
N MET A 218 32.34 3.61 5.13
CA MET A 218 33.58 2.85 4.97
C MET A 218 34.64 3.63 4.17
N THR A 219 34.25 4.32 3.10
CA THR A 219 35.18 5.13 2.29
C THR A 219 35.72 6.32 3.08
N LEU A 220 34.86 7.02 3.82
CA LEU A 220 35.29 8.15 4.64
C LEU A 220 36.22 7.72 5.77
N LEU A 221 35.94 6.60 6.44
CA LEU A 221 36.82 6.08 7.48
C LEU A 221 38.22 5.74 6.94
N LYS A 222 38.30 5.15 5.74
CA LYS A 222 39.59 4.87 5.07
C LYS A 222 40.40 6.12 4.74
N ASN A 223 39.74 7.26 4.52
CA ASN A 223 40.42 8.52 4.19
C ASN A 223 40.87 9.29 5.45
N VAL A 224 40.37 8.92 6.63
CA VAL A 224 40.66 9.58 7.92
C VAL A 224 41.70 8.79 8.73
N THR A 225 41.85 7.48 8.49
CA THR A 225 42.94 6.63 9.03
C THR A 225 44.19 6.66 8.16
#